data_AF-A0A4P5T0F9-F1
#
_entry.id   AF-A0A4P5T0F9-F1
#
_cell.length_a   1.000
_cell.length_b   1.000
_cell.length_c   1.000
_cell.angle_alpha   90.00
_cell.angle_beta   90.00
_cell.angle_gamma   90.00
#
_symmetry.space_group_name_H-M   'P 1'
#
loop_
_entity.id
_entity.type
_entity.pdbx_description
1 polymer ?
#
loop_
_entity_poly.entity_id
_entity_poly.type
_entity_poly.pdbx_seq_one_letter_code
_entity_poly.pdbx_strand_id
1 'polypeptide(L)'
;MQQPRQYFEEIFHPRYYTRIGLRYQDMIVRSRIGLDGIAWNALLQPYILGELGSNDIESSIVARFTQCLINLSASQSQVRLGHGFGPDTEEGVPYVIDSDFFTDIKTEKGQVLDALDYFNKQSGRLFRWCITPRLHAAMDPQQA
;
A
#
# COMPACT_ATOMS: atom_id res chain seq x y z
N MET A 1 -19.82 2.64 4.31
CA MET A 1 -19.47 1.22 4.56
C MET A 1 -20.48 0.42 5.40
N GLN A 2 -21.46 1.03 6.10
CA GLN A 2 -22.38 0.28 6.97
C GLN A 2 -23.35 -0.66 6.23
N GLN A 3 -23.91 -0.23 5.09
CA GLN A 3 -24.95 -0.99 4.39
C GLN A 3 -24.53 -2.40 3.92
N PRO A 4 -23.38 -2.61 3.25
CA PRO A 4 -22.99 -3.95 2.80
C PRO A 4 -22.76 -4.94 3.94
N ARG A 5 -22.17 -4.49 5.06
CA ARG A 5 -21.94 -5.35 6.22
C ARG A 5 -23.25 -5.76 6.88
N GLN A 6 -24.20 -4.83 7.03
CA GLN A 6 -25.51 -5.13 7.61
C GLN A 6 -26.24 -6.21 6.81
N TYR A 7 -26.33 -6.07 5.48
CA TYR A 7 -26.93 -7.10 4.63
C TYR A 7 -26.21 -8.45 4.71
N PHE A 8 -24.87 -8.45 4.76
CA PHE A 8 -24.10 -9.67 4.96
C PHE A 8 -24.46 -10.35 6.29
N GLU A 9 -24.57 -9.57 7.37
CA GLU A 9 -24.93 -10.10 8.69
C GLU A 9 -26.37 -10.62 8.75
N GLU A 10 -27.30 -9.95 8.09
CA GLU A 10 -28.71 -10.33 8.00
C GLU A 10 -28.92 -11.61 7.17
N ILE A 11 -28.13 -11.84 6.13
CA ILE A 11 -28.27 -13.03 5.27
C ILE A 11 -27.52 -14.21 5.90
N PHE A 12 -26.26 -14.01 6.28
CA PHE A 12 -25.34 -15.10 6.62
C PHE A 12 -25.20 -15.36 8.11
N HIS A 13 -25.69 -14.47 8.97
CA HIS A 13 -25.66 -14.61 10.43
C HIS A 13 -24.28 -15.08 10.96
N PRO A 14 -23.17 -14.45 10.55
CA PRO A 14 -21.84 -14.89 10.95
C PRO A 14 -21.68 -14.75 12.46
N ARG A 15 -21.12 -15.79 13.10
CA ARG A 15 -20.82 -15.74 14.55
C ARG A 15 -19.62 -14.84 14.84
N TYR A 16 -18.63 -14.82 13.95
CA TYR A 16 -17.45 -13.98 14.00
C TYR A 16 -16.92 -13.78 12.57
N TYR A 17 -15.99 -12.85 12.40
CA TYR A 17 -15.27 -12.62 11.16
C TYR A 17 -13.86 -13.21 11.23
N THR A 18 -13.31 -13.55 10.07
CA THR A 18 -11.90 -13.93 9.87
C THR A 18 -11.41 -13.29 8.58
N ARG A 19 -10.10 -13.13 8.43
CA ARG A 19 -9.47 -12.46 7.27
C ARG A 19 -10.06 -11.05 7.05
N ILE A 20 -10.25 -10.30 8.14
CA ILE A 20 -10.57 -8.87 8.02
C ILE A 20 -9.34 -8.19 7.49
N GLY A 21 -9.50 -7.38 6.46
CA GLY A 21 -8.39 -6.65 5.89
C GLY A 21 -8.81 -5.40 5.15
N LEU A 22 -7.81 -4.58 4.84
CA LEU A 22 -7.92 -3.34 4.11
C LEU A 22 -6.72 -3.24 3.16
N ARG A 23 -7.00 -3.06 1.88
CA ARG A 23 -5.98 -3.01 0.83
C ARG A 23 -5.91 -1.63 0.20
N TYR A 24 -4.70 -1.10 0.06
CA TYR A 24 -4.41 0.14 -0.67
C TYR A 24 -3.50 -0.19 -1.85
N GLN A 25 -3.80 0.41 -3.00
CA GLN A 25 -2.97 0.31 -4.19
C GLN A 25 -2.63 1.72 -4.65
N ASP A 26 -1.42 2.16 -4.32
CA ASP A 26 -0.91 3.48 -4.65
C ASP A 26 -0.13 3.40 -5.98
N MET A 27 -0.67 4.02 -7.02
CA MET A 27 -0.07 4.05 -8.35
C MET A 27 0.59 5.42 -8.59
N ILE A 28 1.92 5.45 -8.57
CA ILE A 28 2.70 6.67 -8.74
C ILE A 28 3.04 6.83 -10.22
N VAL A 29 2.39 7.80 -10.86
CA VAL A 29 2.70 8.26 -12.22
C VAL A 29 3.42 9.61 -12.12
N ARG A 30 4.71 9.65 -12.47
CA ARG A 30 5.57 10.84 -12.30
C ARG A 30 5.02 12.07 -13.02
N SER A 31 4.50 11.90 -14.23
CA SER A 31 3.96 13.00 -15.04
C SER A 31 2.76 13.69 -14.42
N ARG A 32 1.90 12.94 -13.73
CA ARG A 32 0.70 13.49 -13.05
C ARG A 32 1.02 14.40 -11.87
N ILE A 33 2.22 14.28 -11.30
CA ILE A 33 2.66 15.00 -10.11
C ILE A 33 3.86 15.90 -10.37
N GLY A 34 4.15 16.22 -11.65
CA GLY A 34 5.21 17.14 -12.04
C GLY A 34 6.62 16.65 -11.71
N LEU A 35 6.84 15.33 -11.69
CA LEU A 35 8.12 14.69 -11.40
C LEU A 35 8.71 13.95 -12.60
N ASP A 36 8.33 14.35 -13.82
CA ASP A 36 8.92 13.82 -15.05
C ASP A 36 10.44 13.97 -15.07
N GLY A 37 11.13 12.94 -15.58
CA GLY A 37 12.59 12.89 -15.62
C GLY A 37 13.28 12.70 -14.26
N ILE A 38 12.55 12.71 -13.14
CA ILE A 38 13.14 12.41 -11.83
C ILE A 38 13.31 10.91 -11.65
N ALA A 39 14.54 10.48 -11.37
CA ALA A 39 14.90 9.09 -11.13
C ALA A 39 14.19 8.53 -9.90
N TRP A 40 13.91 7.22 -9.91
CA TRP A 40 13.16 6.59 -8.81
C TRP A 40 13.91 6.67 -7.49
N ASN A 41 15.24 6.70 -7.53
CA ASN A 41 16.09 6.82 -6.34
C ASN A 41 15.91 8.12 -5.54
N ALA A 42 15.38 9.17 -6.17
CA ALA A 42 15.02 10.42 -5.51
C ALA A 42 13.59 10.40 -4.93
N LEU A 43 12.78 9.39 -5.27
CA LEU A 43 11.35 9.32 -4.97
C LEU A 43 11.00 8.21 -3.97
N LEU A 44 11.74 7.10 -3.98
CA LEU A 44 11.54 5.94 -3.12
C LEU A 44 12.71 5.77 -2.15
N GLN A 45 12.45 5.18 -1.00
CA GLN A 45 13.49 4.92 0.01
C GLN A 45 14.46 3.82 -0.45
N PRO A 46 15.73 3.82 -0.02
CA PRO A 46 16.76 2.87 -0.48
C PRO A 46 16.36 1.39 -0.36
N TYR A 47 15.71 1.02 0.74
CA TYR A 47 15.25 -0.36 0.98
C TYR A 47 14.06 -0.77 0.11
N ILE A 48 13.34 0.18 -0.50
CA ILE A 48 12.30 -0.10 -1.51
C ILE A 48 12.93 -0.21 -2.90
N LEU A 49 13.97 0.56 -3.19
CA LEU A 49 14.59 0.63 -4.51
C LEU A 49 15.24 -0.66 -4.97
N GLY A 50 15.89 -1.42 -4.08
CA GLY A 50 16.65 -2.61 -4.49
C GLY A 50 17.55 -2.33 -5.69
N GLU A 51 17.35 -3.09 -6.77
CA GLU A 51 18.09 -3.00 -8.03
C GLU A 51 17.92 -1.64 -8.74
N LEU A 52 16.78 -0.95 -8.55
CA LEU A 52 16.55 0.40 -9.11
C LEU A 52 17.44 1.46 -8.47
N GLY A 53 18.10 1.14 -7.35
CA GLY A 53 19.12 2.00 -6.76
C GLY A 53 20.47 1.95 -7.51
N SER A 54 20.64 1.02 -8.44
CA SER A 54 21.88 0.86 -9.21
C SER A 54 21.87 1.69 -10.49
N ASN A 55 22.72 2.71 -10.54
CA ASN A 55 22.86 3.58 -11.71
C ASN A 55 23.30 2.83 -12.99
N ASP A 56 23.95 1.67 -12.85
CA ASP A 56 24.47 0.89 -13.99
C ASP A 56 23.34 0.18 -14.75
N ILE A 57 22.23 -0.13 -14.09
CA ILE A 57 21.16 -0.96 -14.65
C ILE A 57 19.75 -0.35 -14.53
N GLU A 58 19.55 0.76 -13.77
CA GLU A 58 18.23 1.36 -13.53
C GLU A 58 17.44 1.54 -14.84
N SER A 59 18.06 2.16 -15.87
CA SER A 59 17.42 2.41 -17.16
C SER A 59 17.17 1.16 -18.01
N SER A 60 17.80 0.04 -17.66
CA SER A 60 17.68 -1.24 -18.36
C SER A 60 16.70 -2.20 -17.69
N ILE A 61 16.21 -1.88 -16.49
CA ILE A 61 15.20 -2.68 -15.81
C ILE A 61 13.84 -2.45 -16.46
N VAL A 62 13.38 -3.46 -17.20
CA VAL A 62 12.07 -3.43 -17.90
C VAL A 62 10.91 -3.79 -16.98
N ALA A 63 11.14 -4.67 -16.00
CA ALA A 63 10.14 -5.10 -15.04
C ALA A 63 10.80 -5.43 -13.70
N ARG A 64 10.12 -5.09 -12.61
CA ARG A 64 10.50 -5.46 -11.25
C ARG A 64 9.26 -5.54 -10.39
N PHE A 65 9.18 -6.58 -9.57
CA PHE A 65 8.18 -6.70 -8.52
C PHE A 65 8.78 -7.42 -7.31
N THR A 66 8.57 -6.86 -6.14
CA THR A 66 9.02 -7.41 -4.86
C THR A 66 7.82 -7.59 -3.95
N GLN A 67 7.78 -8.68 -3.19
CA GLN A 67 6.74 -8.91 -2.18
C GLN A 67 7.35 -9.38 -0.86
N CYS A 68 6.83 -8.85 0.24
CA CYS A 68 7.11 -9.34 1.58
C CYS A 68 5.84 -9.39 2.43
N LEU A 69 5.88 -10.24 3.46
CA LEU A 69 4.85 -10.32 4.49
C LEU A 69 5.47 -9.84 5.81
N ILE A 70 4.90 -8.80 6.39
CA ILE A 70 5.42 -8.14 7.59
C ILE A 70 4.43 -8.32 8.73
N ASN A 71 4.89 -8.79 9.88
CA ASN A 71 4.08 -8.87 11.10
C ASN A 71 3.94 -7.49 11.75
N LEU A 72 2.73 -7.10 12.12
CA LEU A 72 2.42 -5.89 12.86
C LEU A 72 2.30 -6.24 14.35
N SER A 73 3.39 -6.02 15.08
CA SER A 73 3.59 -6.48 16.47
C SER A 73 2.48 -6.07 17.45
N ALA A 74 1.79 -4.96 17.21
CA ALA A 74 0.77 -4.43 18.11
C ALA A 74 -0.60 -5.15 18.06
N SER A 75 -0.87 -5.98 17.05
CA SER A 75 -2.26 -6.40 16.75
C SER A 75 -2.40 -7.84 16.23
N GLN A 76 -1.36 -8.67 16.32
CA GLN A 76 -1.32 -10.01 15.70
C GLN A 76 -1.88 -9.99 14.26
N SER A 77 -1.54 -8.93 13.54
CA SER A 77 -1.98 -8.65 12.18
C SER A 77 -0.75 -8.63 11.28
N GLN A 78 -0.97 -8.65 9.98
CA GLN A 78 0.09 -8.66 8.98
C GLN A 78 -0.19 -7.63 7.89
N VAL A 79 0.86 -7.22 7.20
CA VAL A 79 0.73 -6.53 5.92
C VAL A 79 1.50 -7.30 4.87
N ARG A 80 0.83 -7.65 3.78
CA ARG A 80 1.47 -8.07 2.55
C ARG A 80 1.77 -6.82 1.75
N LEU A 81 3.06 -6.50 1.64
CA LEU A 81 3.55 -5.38 0.83
C LEU A 81 4.10 -5.93 -0.48
N GLY A 82 3.43 -5.60 -1.59
CA GLY A 82 3.94 -5.77 -2.94
C GLY A 82 4.31 -4.42 -3.54
N HIS A 83 5.43 -4.30 -4.25
CA HIS A 83 5.76 -3.06 -4.93
C HIS A 83 6.66 -3.28 -6.13
N GLY A 84 6.60 -2.37 -7.11
CA GLY A 84 7.34 -2.51 -8.36
C GLY A 84 6.72 -1.72 -9.50
N PHE A 85 7.09 -2.05 -10.73
CA PHE A 85 6.50 -1.44 -11.92
C PHE A 85 5.11 -2.01 -12.20
N GLY A 86 4.16 -1.12 -12.47
CA GLY A 86 2.83 -1.48 -12.95
C GLY A 86 2.79 -1.68 -14.47
N PRO A 87 1.58 -1.86 -15.04
CA PRO A 87 1.43 -1.99 -16.49
C PRO A 87 1.84 -0.70 -17.19
N ASP A 88 2.39 -0.83 -18.40
CA ASP A 88 2.68 0.33 -19.25
C ASP A 88 1.39 1.08 -19.60
N THR A 89 1.47 2.40 -19.59
CA THR A 89 0.34 3.30 -19.84
C THR A 89 0.76 4.41 -20.79
N GLU A 90 -0.21 5.16 -21.34
CA GLU A 90 0.11 6.32 -22.20
C GLU A 90 0.95 7.39 -21.47
N GLU A 91 0.92 7.41 -20.14
CA GLU A 91 1.66 8.34 -19.30
C GLU A 91 2.97 7.74 -18.76
N GLY A 92 3.36 6.58 -19.28
CA GLY A 92 4.55 5.81 -18.91
C GLY A 92 4.28 4.73 -17.87
N VAL A 93 5.36 4.01 -17.50
CA VAL A 93 5.31 2.91 -16.54
C VAL A 93 5.23 3.45 -15.10
N PRO A 94 4.13 3.21 -14.37
CA PRO A 94 3.97 3.66 -13.00
C PRO A 94 4.78 2.80 -12.02
N TYR A 95 5.06 3.35 -10.84
CA TYR A 95 5.49 2.55 -9.70
C TYR A 95 4.31 2.30 -8.76
N VAL A 96 4.05 1.04 -8.46
CA VAL A 96 2.93 0.61 -7.63
C VAL A 96 3.43 0.21 -6.26
N ILE A 97 2.75 0.68 -5.22
CA ILE A 97 2.86 0.19 -3.85
C ILE A 97 1.50 -0.40 -3.48
N ASP A 98 1.48 -1.71 -3.23
CA ASP A 98 0.28 -2.49 -2.94
C ASP A 98 0.40 -3.05 -1.52
N SER A 99 -0.48 -2.59 -0.64
CA SER A 99 -0.45 -2.96 0.77
C SER A 99 -1.78 -3.59 1.19
N ASP A 100 -1.77 -4.88 1.47
CA ASP A 100 -2.91 -5.65 2.00
C ASP A 100 -2.67 -5.92 3.49
N PHE A 101 -3.32 -5.10 4.33
CA PHE A 101 -3.31 -5.23 5.78
C PHE A 101 -4.42 -6.19 6.22
N PHE A 102 -4.12 -7.15 7.07
CA PHE A 102 -5.13 -8.10 7.51
C PHE A 102 -4.83 -8.80 8.84
N THR A 103 -5.87 -9.38 9.42
CA THR A 103 -5.79 -10.34 10.51
C THR A 103 -6.60 -11.59 10.19
N ASP A 104 -6.03 -12.75 10.50
CA ASP A 104 -6.71 -14.05 10.41
C ASP A 104 -7.35 -14.48 11.74
N ILE A 105 -7.24 -13.64 12.76
CA ILE A 105 -7.82 -13.92 14.08
C ILE A 105 -9.33 -13.78 14.00
N LYS A 106 -10.02 -14.63 14.77
CA LYS A 106 -11.46 -14.51 14.97
C LYS A 106 -11.77 -13.16 15.60
N THR A 107 -12.52 -12.34 14.89
CA THR A 107 -12.88 -10.99 15.33
C THR A 107 -14.39 -10.90 15.52
N GLU A 108 -14.79 -10.39 16.68
CA GLU A 108 -16.20 -10.16 16.99
C GLU A 108 -16.76 -8.99 16.16
N LYS A 109 -18.08 -9.01 15.90
CA LYS A 109 -18.74 -8.00 15.04
C LYS A 109 -18.43 -6.56 15.44
N GLY A 110 -18.37 -6.29 16.75
CA GLY A 110 -18.09 -4.96 17.31
C GLY A 110 -16.65 -4.48 17.07
N GLN A 111 -15.71 -5.39 16.84
CA GLN A 111 -14.28 -5.10 16.73
C GLN A 111 -13.80 -4.94 15.27
N VAL A 112 -14.67 -5.23 14.29
CA VAL A 112 -14.31 -5.17 12.86
C VAL A 112 -13.86 -3.77 12.46
N LEU A 113 -14.58 -2.73 12.91
CA LEU A 113 -14.25 -1.35 12.55
C LEU A 113 -12.94 -0.91 13.21
N ASP A 114 -12.69 -1.31 14.46
CA ASP A 114 -11.44 -1.00 15.16
C ASP A 114 -10.22 -1.58 14.42
N ALA A 115 -10.33 -2.81 13.89
CA ALA A 115 -9.29 -3.43 13.08
C ALA A 115 -9.05 -2.65 11.77
N LEU A 116 -10.12 -2.28 11.07
CA LEU A 116 -10.02 -1.50 9.83
C LEU A 116 -9.46 -0.08 10.07
N ASP A 117 -9.84 0.58 11.16
CA ASP A 117 -9.32 1.89 11.56
C ASP A 117 -7.83 1.82 11.90
N TYR A 118 -7.41 0.74 12.57
CA TYR A 118 -6.01 0.47 12.82
C TYR A 118 -5.24 0.26 11.50
N PHE A 119 -5.77 -0.54 10.56
CA PHE A 119 -5.15 -0.75 9.24
C PHE A 119 -5.05 0.53 8.42
N ASN A 120 -6.09 1.37 8.41
CA ASN A 120 -6.08 2.68 7.75
C ASN A 120 -4.99 3.60 8.33
N LYS A 121 -4.73 3.56 9.65
CA LYS A 121 -3.62 4.31 10.25
C LYS A 121 -2.26 3.73 9.85
N GLN A 122 -2.13 2.41 9.77
CA GLN A 122 -0.87 1.77 9.37
C GLN A 122 -0.56 1.96 7.89
N SER A 123 -1.56 2.02 7.01
CA SER A 123 -1.35 2.23 5.57
C SER A 123 -0.66 3.57 5.29
N GLY A 124 -1.13 4.66 5.91
CA GLY A 124 -0.50 5.98 5.79
C GLY A 124 0.96 5.98 6.27
N ARG A 125 1.26 5.27 7.37
CA ARG A 125 2.63 5.13 7.88
C ARG A 125 3.51 4.31 6.95
N LEU A 126 3.00 3.20 6.41
CA LEU A 126 3.72 2.33 5.48
C LEU A 126 4.02 3.07 4.18
N PHE A 127 3.03 3.72 3.59
CA PHE A 127 3.21 4.52 2.38
C PHE A 127 4.26 5.61 2.59
N ARG A 128 4.18 6.35 3.70
CA ARG A 128 5.17 7.36 4.06
C ARG A 128 6.57 6.77 4.25
N TRP A 129 6.67 5.58 4.83
CA TRP A 129 7.91 4.82 4.98
C TRP A 129 8.48 4.33 3.64
N CYS A 130 7.67 4.13 2.60
CA CYS A 130 8.17 3.71 1.29
C CYS A 130 8.77 4.85 0.46
N ILE A 131 8.32 6.10 0.68
CA ILE A 131 8.61 7.24 -0.19
C ILE A 131 9.56 8.27 0.46
N THR A 132 10.22 9.07 -0.37
CA THR A 132 11.05 10.19 0.11
C THR A 132 10.19 11.41 0.48
N PRO A 133 10.74 12.40 1.21
CA PRO A 133 10.08 13.69 1.39
C PRO A 133 9.74 14.41 0.09
N ARG A 134 10.55 14.24 -0.96
CA ARG A 134 10.32 14.85 -2.27
C ARG A 134 9.03 14.34 -2.92
N LEU A 135 8.88 13.01 -3.01
CA LEU A 135 7.67 12.42 -3.57
C LEU A 135 6.43 12.81 -2.74
N HIS A 136 6.53 12.75 -1.41
CA HIS A 136 5.46 13.17 -0.53
C HIS A 136 5.02 14.62 -0.73
N ALA A 137 5.97 15.56 -0.86
CA ALA A 137 5.65 16.96 -1.10
C ALA A 137 4.97 17.18 -2.46
N ALA A 138 5.39 16.45 -3.50
CA ALA A 138 4.80 16.56 -4.84
C ALA A 138 3.35 16.07 -4.92
N MET A 139 2.92 15.22 -3.99
CA MET A 139 1.52 14.74 -3.92
C MET A 139 0.57 15.72 -3.22
N ASP A 140 1.07 16.86 -2.73
CA ASP A 140 0.29 17.90 -2.04
C ASP A 140 -0.70 17.36 -0.99
N PRO A 141 -0.21 16.68 0.07
CA PRO A 141 -1.06 16.06 1.06
C PRO A 141 -1.79 17.12 1.88
N GLN A 142 -3.12 16.99 1.96
CA GLN A 142 -3.93 17.82 2.84
C GLN A 142 -3.67 17.45 4.31
N GLN A 143 -3.76 18.42 5.21
CA GLN A 143 -3.74 18.15 6.65
C GLN A 143 -4.92 17.24 7.01
N ALA A 144 -4.61 16.10 7.64
CA ALA A 144 -5.58 15.12 8.10
C ALA A 144 -6.19 15.51 9.45
#